data_AF-A0A7X8IL61-F1
#
_entry.id   AF-A0A7X8IL61-F1
#
_cell.length_a   1.000
_cell.length_b   1.000
_cell.length_c   1.000
_cell.angle_alpha   90.00
_cell.angle_beta   90.00
_cell.angle_gamma   90.00
#
_symmetry.space_group_name_H-M   'P 1'
#
loop_
_entity.id
_entity.type
_entity.pdbx_description
1 polymer ?
#
loop_
_entity_poly.entity_id
_entity_poly.type
_entity_poly.pdbx_seq_one_letter_code
_entity_poly.pdbx_strand_id
1 'polypeptide(L)'
;MIGLDWKLGVTLLLMLIGLAGTLLPLLPGIPLIFLAMLGYDWSTGFQVLGPYFLVTMFLLTLISILAEYLSGVIGAQKYGASKLGKAGALLGGLAGLIAAGPLGLILGPLLGVMAGELLTGKNPSEAALSGWGTFLGLLAGIMARLAIASIMFIAFLIKLF
;
A
#
# COMPACT_ATOMS: atom_id res chain seq x y z
N MET A 1 1.55 -33.44 11.78
CA MET A 1 1.70 -33.29 10.31
C MET A 1 0.60 -32.35 9.86
N ILE A 2 0.94 -31.11 9.48
CA ILE A 2 -0.02 -30.18 8.87
C ILE A 2 -0.30 -30.75 7.48
N GLY A 3 -1.39 -31.51 7.33
CA GLY A 3 -1.88 -31.86 6.01
C GLY A 3 -2.18 -30.57 5.26
N LEU A 4 -1.98 -30.55 3.93
CA LEU A 4 -2.48 -29.47 3.07
C LEU A 4 -4.01 -29.40 3.22
N ASP A 5 -4.48 -28.72 4.26
CA ASP A 5 -5.88 -28.47 4.51
C ASP A 5 -6.32 -27.34 3.56
N TRP A 6 -7.56 -27.41 3.07
CA TRP A 6 -8.10 -26.41 2.12
C TRP A 6 -8.01 -24.98 2.70
N LYS A 7 -8.04 -24.86 4.03
CA LYS A 7 -7.84 -23.62 4.78
C LYS A 7 -6.50 -22.96 4.46
N LEU A 8 -5.43 -23.74 4.40
CA LEU A 8 -4.08 -23.26 4.06
C LEU A 8 -4.01 -22.77 2.62
N GLY A 9 -4.66 -23.47 1.69
CA GLY A 9 -4.79 -23.04 0.30
C GLY A 9 -5.50 -21.69 0.17
N VAL A 10 -6.62 -21.51 0.88
CA VAL A 10 -7.35 -20.23 0.92
C VAL A 10 -6.49 -19.12 1.51
N THR A 11 -5.78 -19.38 2.61
CA THR A 11 -4.89 -18.40 3.24
C THR A 11 -3.79 -17.94 2.29
N LEU A 12 -3.09 -18.89 1.64
CA LEU A 12 -2.04 -18.57 0.68
C LEU A 12 -2.59 -17.76 -0.50
N LEU A 13 -3.77 -18.11 -1.02
CA LEU A 13 -4.42 -17.37 -2.09
C LEU A 13 -4.73 -15.93 -1.66
N LEU A 14 -5.32 -15.72 -0.48
CA LEU A 14 -5.61 -14.39 0.05
C LEU A 14 -4.34 -13.57 0.27
N MET A 15 -3.27 -14.20 0.75
CA MET A 15 -1.98 -13.53 0.94
C MET A 15 -1.33 -13.15 -0.40
N LEU A 16 -1.44 -13.98 -1.43
CA LEU A 16 -0.96 -13.66 -2.79
C LEU A 16 -1.78 -12.52 -3.41
N ILE A 17 -3.10 -12.52 -3.22
CA ILE A 17 -3.97 -11.40 -3.61
C ILE A 17 -3.57 -10.13 -2.85
N GLY A 18 -3.27 -10.25 -1.55
CA GLY A 18 -2.79 -9.14 -0.73
C GLY A 18 -1.44 -8.60 -1.21
N LEU A 19 -0.49 -9.48 -1.55
CA LEU A 19 0.81 -9.12 -2.16
C LEU A 19 0.61 -8.38 -3.48
N ALA A 20 -0.20 -8.92 -4.39
CA ALA A 20 -0.53 -8.25 -5.64
C ALA A 20 -1.22 -6.90 -5.39
N GLY A 21 -2.11 -6.83 -4.39
CA GLY A 21 -2.78 -5.62 -3.96
C GLY A 21 -1.84 -4.52 -3.48
N THR A 22 -0.67 -4.86 -2.92
CA THR A 22 0.32 -3.84 -2.49
C THR A 22 0.99 -3.08 -3.62
N LEU A 23 0.93 -3.61 -4.86
CA LEU A 23 1.40 -2.90 -6.05
C LEU A 23 0.49 -1.75 -6.43
N LEU A 24 -0.77 -1.79 -5.99
CA LEU A 24 -1.76 -0.79 -6.32
C LEU A 24 -1.94 0.19 -5.14
N PRO A 25 -1.79 1.50 -5.37
CA PRO A 25 -2.09 2.51 -4.36
C PRO A 25 -3.53 2.35 -3.83
N LEU A 26 -3.78 2.72 -2.56
CA LEU A 26 -5.09 2.64 -1.90
C LEU A 26 -5.66 1.24 -1.62
N LEU A 27 -5.11 0.16 -2.17
CA LEU A 27 -5.60 -1.19 -1.86
C LEU A 27 -4.99 -1.71 -0.54
N PRO A 28 -5.81 -2.23 0.40
CA PRO A 28 -5.34 -2.68 1.71
C PRO A 28 -4.67 -4.07 1.64
N GLY A 29 -3.62 -4.21 0.82
CA GLY A 29 -2.93 -5.48 0.60
C GLY A 29 -2.30 -6.07 1.86
N ILE A 30 -1.58 -5.26 2.65
CA ILE A 30 -0.96 -5.70 3.91
C ILE A 30 -2.00 -6.07 4.98
N PRO A 31 -3.06 -5.26 5.23
CA PRO A 31 -4.17 -5.68 6.07
C PRO A 31 -4.81 -7.00 5.63
N LEU A 32 -4.98 -7.23 4.32
CA LEU A 32 -5.51 -8.49 3.82
C LEU A 32 -4.59 -9.68 4.13
N ILE A 33 -3.27 -9.52 3.97
CA ILE A 33 -2.28 -10.53 4.37
C ILE A 33 -2.40 -10.85 5.85
N PHE A 34 -2.50 -9.84 6.72
CA PHE A 34 -2.67 -10.04 8.15
C PHE A 34 -3.98 -10.76 8.49
N LEU A 35 -5.10 -10.35 7.89
CA LEU A 35 -6.40 -10.98 8.13
C LEU A 35 -6.40 -12.45 7.68
N ALA A 36 -5.69 -12.78 6.60
CA ALA A 36 -5.52 -14.17 6.17
C ALA A 36 -4.75 -15.00 7.21
N MET A 37 -3.66 -14.47 7.77
CA MET A 37 -2.91 -15.15 8.85
C MET A 37 -3.76 -15.32 10.12
N LEU A 38 -4.47 -14.27 10.53
CA LEU A 38 -5.32 -14.28 11.70
C LEU A 38 -6.46 -15.30 11.53
N GLY A 39 -7.10 -15.32 10.36
CA GLY A 39 -8.15 -16.29 10.04
C GLY A 39 -7.64 -17.72 10.03
N TYR A 40 -6.43 -17.95 9.50
CA TYR A 40 -5.78 -19.26 9.54
C TYR A 40 -5.55 -19.72 10.98
N ASP A 41 -4.88 -18.92 11.80
CA ASP A 41 -4.54 -19.32 13.17
C ASP A 41 -5.81 -19.50 14.01
N TRP A 42 -6.81 -18.62 13.84
CA TRP A 42 -8.11 -18.77 14.50
C TRP A 42 -8.80 -20.10 14.13
N SER A 43 -8.76 -20.49 12.84
CA SER A 43 -9.32 -21.77 12.37
C SER A 43 -8.61 -23.02 12.90
N THR A 44 -7.42 -22.83 13.48
CA THR A 44 -6.58 -23.85 14.13
C THR A 44 -6.54 -23.72 15.65
N GLY A 45 -7.37 -22.83 16.23
CA GLY A 45 -7.42 -22.61 17.68
C GLY A 45 -6.17 -21.92 18.25
N PHE A 46 -5.50 -21.08 17.45
CA PHE A 46 -4.28 -20.35 17.82
C PHE A 46 -3.07 -21.24 18.18
N GLN A 47 -3.03 -22.45 17.64
CA GLN A 47 -1.96 -23.41 17.95
C GLN A 47 -0.77 -23.36 16.97
N VAL A 48 -0.92 -22.71 15.81
CA VAL A 48 0.10 -22.76 14.75
C VAL A 48 1.00 -21.52 14.78
N LEU A 49 0.41 -20.32 14.70
CA LEU A 49 1.19 -19.07 14.68
C LEU A 49 1.42 -18.54 16.11
N GLY A 50 0.36 -18.55 16.92
CA GLY A 50 0.40 -18.09 18.30
C GLY A 50 0.34 -16.56 18.46
N PRO A 51 0.02 -16.07 19.67
CA PRO A 51 -0.33 -14.67 19.90
C PRO A 51 0.83 -13.70 19.65
N TYR A 52 2.05 -14.05 20.06
CA TYR A 52 3.22 -13.19 19.86
C TYR A 52 3.49 -12.92 18.38
N PHE A 53 3.41 -13.95 17.53
CA PHE A 53 3.58 -13.80 16.09
C PHE A 53 2.52 -12.87 15.49
N LEU A 54 1.26 -13.10 15.83
CA LEU A 54 0.14 -12.27 15.34
C LEU A 54 0.26 -10.82 15.80
N VAL A 55 0.67 -10.56 17.04
CA VAL A 55 0.92 -9.18 17.52
C VAL A 55 2.05 -8.52 16.72
N THR A 56 3.15 -9.22 16.45
CA THR A 56 4.23 -8.67 15.61
C THR A 56 3.75 -8.36 14.19
N MET A 57 2.97 -9.26 13.57
CA MET A 57 2.41 -9.03 12.23
C MET A 57 1.39 -7.89 12.21
N PHE A 58 0.61 -7.72 13.29
CA PHE A 58 -0.30 -6.59 13.46
C PHE A 58 0.47 -5.27 13.57
N LEU A 59 1.56 -5.22 14.34
CA LEU A 59 2.41 -4.04 14.43
C LEU A 59 3.05 -3.68 13.09
N LEU A 60 3.54 -4.67 12.33
CA LEU A 60 4.03 -4.45 10.96
C LEU A 60 2.93 -3.89 10.05
N THR A 61 1.71 -4.38 10.20
CA THR A 61 0.54 -3.85 9.45
C THR A 61 0.32 -2.38 9.79
N LEU A 62 0.32 -2.01 11.08
CA LEU A 62 0.17 -0.60 11.49
C LEU A 62 1.32 0.27 10.98
N ILE A 63 2.56 -0.20 11.09
CA ILE A 63 3.74 0.49 10.54
C ILE A 63 3.58 0.72 9.04
N SER A 64 3.05 -0.26 8.31
CA SER A 64 2.86 -0.14 6.87
C SER A 64 1.84 0.92 6.48
N ILE A 65 0.72 0.99 7.22
CA ILE A 65 -0.33 2.00 7.03
C ILE A 65 0.26 3.40 7.30
N LEU A 66 1.04 3.53 8.37
CA LEU A 66 1.73 4.78 8.69
C LEU A 66 2.75 5.16 7.61
N ALA A 67 3.55 4.19 7.15
CA ALA A 67 4.53 4.40 6.09
C ALA A 67 3.87 4.84 4.78
N GLU A 68 2.70 4.29 4.45
CA GLU A 68 1.92 4.69 3.27
C GLU A 68 1.43 6.14 3.37
N TYR A 69 0.85 6.52 4.51
CA TYR A 69 0.43 7.89 4.76
C TYR A 69 1.61 8.87 4.69
N LEU A 70 2.71 8.55 5.37
CA LEU A 70 3.91 9.38 5.38
C LEU A 70 4.54 9.48 3.99
N SER A 71 4.61 8.39 3.22
CA SER A 71 5.14 8.37 1.86
C SER A 71 4.36 9.30 0.92
N GLY A 72 3.03 9.28 0.98
CA GLY A 72 2.20 10.18 0.17
C GLY A 72 2.38 11.65 0.55
N VAL A 73 2.43 11.95 1.86
CA VAL A 73 2.59 13.31 2.37
C VAL A 73 4.00 13.85 2.08
N ILE A 74 5.04 13.08 2.37
CA ILE A 74 6.45 13.47 2.19
C ILE A 74 6.79 13.56 0.69
N GLY A 75 6.30 12.62 -0.13
CA GLY A 75 6.53 12.63 -1.58
C GLY A 75 6.08 13.93 -2.24
N ALA A 76 4.84 14.35 -1.95
CA ALA A 76 4.30 15.60 -2.44
C ALA A 76 5.02 16.83 -1.84
N GLN A 77 5.40 16.78 -0.56
CA GLN A 77 6.02 17.91 0.13
C GLN A 77 7.48 18.16 -0.28
N LYS A 78 8.24 17.10 -0.56
CA LYS A 78 9.67 17.18 -0.87
C LYS A 78 9.97 18.05 -2.09
N TYR A 79 9.01 18.17 -3.01
CA TYR A 79 9.11 18.98 -4.23
C TYR A 79 8.13 20.16 -4.24
N GLY A 80 7.73 20.63 -3.06
CA GLY A 80 7.06 21.91 -2.88
C GLY A 80 5.58 21.94 -3.27
N ALA A 81 4.86 20.81 -3.27
CA ALA A 81 3.43 20.82 -3.55
C ALA A 81 2.67 21.69 -2.55
N SER A 82 1.91 22.65 -3.09
CA SER A 82 0.99 23.53 -2.39
C SER A 82 -0.20 22.74 -1.80
N LYS A 83 -1.04 23.42 -1.03
CA LYS A 83 -2.30 22.81 -0.53
C LYS A 83 -3.21 22.38 -1.68
N LEU A 84 -3.29 23.19 -2.75
CA LEU A 84 -4.10 22.88 -3.93
C LEU A 84 -3.49 21.75 -4.76
N GLY A 85 -2.16 21.66 -4.87
CA GLY A 85 -1.52 20.49 -5.48
C GLY A 85 -1.80 19.22 -4.72
N LYS A 86 -1.65 19.20 -3.39
CA LYS A 86 -1.97 18.01 -2.56
C LYS A 86 -3.43 17.58 -2.72
N ALA A 87 -4.36 18.53 -2.70
CA ALA A 87 -5.78 18.25 -2.96
C ALA A 87 -5.99 17.73 -4.39
N GLY A 88 -5.31 18.31 -5.37
CA GLY A 88 -5.29 17.87 -6.75
C GLY A 88 -4.78 16.44 -6.91
N ALA A 89 -3.72 16.05 -6.21
CA ALA A 89 -3.20 14.68 -6.23
C ALA A 89 -4.21 13.67 -5.67
N LEU A 90 -4.88 14.01 -4.57
CA LEU A 90 -5.91 13.17 -3.96
C LEU A 90 -7.12 13.02 -4.89
N LEU A 91 -7.66 14.12 -5.38
CA LEU A 91 -8.81 14.12 -6.30
C LEU A 91 -8.45 13.47 -7.64
N GLY A 92 -7.24 13.71 -8.14
CA GLY A 92 -6.70 13.10 -9.34
C GLY A 92 -6.55 11.59 -9.20
N GLY A 93 -6.11 11.10 -8.04
CA GLY A 93 -6.07 9.66 -7.75
C GLY A 93 -7.45 9.01 -7.74
N LEU A 94 -8.44 9.66 -7.12
CA LEU A 94 -9.83 9.17 -7.10
C LEU A 94 -10.47 9.21 -8.49
N ALA A 95 -10.36 10.33 -9.19
CA ALA A 95 -10.89 10.48 -10.55
C ALA A 95 -10.17 9.54 -11.53
N GLY A 96 -8.85 9.39 -11.37
CA GLY A 96 -8.02 8.48 -12.16
C GLY A 96 -8.46 7.03 -11.96
N LEU A 97 -8.68 6.59 -10.72
CA LEU A 97 -9.20 5.25 -10.42
C LEU A 97 -10.52 4.98 -11.17
N ILE A 98 -11.44 5.93 -11.16
CA ILE A 98 -12.75 5.77 -11.83
C ILE A 98 -12.58 5.77 -13.36
N ALA A 99 -11.72 6.63 -13.91
CA ALA A 99 -11.58 6.81 -15.35
C ALA A 99 -10.72 5.72 -16.04
N ALA A 100 -9.66 5.26 -15.37
CA ALA A 100 -8.63 4.40 -15.97
C ALA A 100 -8.23 3.21 -15.06
N GLY A 101 -8.97 2.97 -13.98
CA GLY A 101 -8.73 1.83 -13.09
C GLY A 101 -7.34 1.87 -12.44
N PRO A 102 -6.61 0.73 -12.39
CA PRO A 102 -5.29 0.64 -11.78
C PRO A 102 -4.26 1.64 -12.31
N LEU A 103 -4.26 1.92 -13.61
CA LEU A 103 -3.33 2.89 -14.21
C LEU A 103 -3.61 4.32 -13.74
N GLY A 104 -4.89 4.63 -13.53
CA GLY A 104 -5.32 5.93 -13.03
C GLY A 104 -4.91 6.20 -11.57
N LEU A 105 -4.64 5.16 -10.77
CA LEU A 105 -4.09 5.34 -9.42
C LEU A 105 -2.64 5.86 -9.41
N ILE A 106 -1.90 5.65 -10.49
CA ILE A 106 -0.52 6.10 -10.65
C ILE A 106 -0.49 7.45 -11.38
N LEU A 107 -1.21 7.55 -12.51
CA LEU A 107 -1.23 8.75 -13.34
C LEU A 107 -2.10 9.86 -12.76
N GLY A 108 -3.18 9.50 -12.09
CA GLY A 108 -4.14 10.43 -11.50
C GLY A 108 -3.50 11.41 -10.50
N PRO A 109 -2.75 10.94 -9.49
CA PRO A 109 -2.07 11.83 -8.55
C PRO A 109 -1.02 12.72 -9.21
N LEU A 110 -0.31 12.21 -10.22
CA LEU A 110 0.69 12.95 -10.99
C LEU A 110 0.04 14.12 -11.75
N LEU A 111 -0.99 13.84 -12.55
CA LEU A 111 -1.70 14.86 -13.33
C LEU A 111 -2.48 15.82 -12.43
N GLY A 112 -3.09 15.29 -11.37
CA GLY A 112 -3.85 16.06 -10.40
C GLY A 112 -3.00 17.05 -9.62
N VAL A 113 -1.81 16.66 -9.16
CA VAL A 113 -0.89 17.60 -8.49
C VAL A 113 -0.44 18.67 -9.46
N MET A 114 -0.10 18.32 -10.71
CA MET A 114 0.33 19.28 -11.73
C MET A 114 -0.77 20.30 -12.03
N ALA A 115 -2.01 19.85 -12.23
CA ALA A 115 -3.15 20.73 -12.43
C ALA A 115 -3.39 21.65 -11.21
N GLY A 116 -3.33 21.10 -10.00
CA GLY A 116 -3.47 21.87 -8.77
C GLY A 116 -2.39 22.93 -8.58
N GLU A 117 -1.13 22.62 -8.94
CA GLU A 117 -0.02 23.58 -8.89
C GLU A 117 -0.17 24.69 -9.95
N LEU A 118 -0.58 24.37 -11.17
CA LEU A 118 -0.84 25.37 -12.20
C LEU A 118 -1.93 26.37 -11.76
N LEU A 119 -2.98 25.88 -11.08
CA LEU A 119 -4.04 26.74 -10.51
C LEU A 119 -3.55 27.67 -9.40
N THR A 120 -2.40 27.37 -8.78
CA THR A 120 -1.77 28.26 -7.79
C THR A 120 -0.92 29.36 -8.41
N GLY A 121 -0.80 29.39 -9.75
CA GLY A 121 0.01 30.35 -10.48
C GLY A 121 1.47 29.91 -10.67
N LYS A 122 1.81 28.66 -10.32
CA LYS A 122 3.14 28.12 -10.62
C LYS A 122 3.33 27.90 -12.11
N ASN A 123 4.56 28.07 -12.56
CA ASN A 123 4.93 27.81 -13.95
C ASN A 123 4.91 26.30 -14.26
N PRO A 124 4.75 25.91 -15.54
CA PRO A 124 4.69 24.48 -15.93
C PRO A 124 5.87 23.64 -15.45
N SER A 125 7.08 24.21 -15.45
CA SER A 125 8.29 23.53 -14.97
C SER A 125 8.22 23.20 -13.48
N GLU A 126 7.69 24.10 -12.66
CA GLU A 126 7.53 23.88 -11.22
C GLU A 126 6.43 22.88 -10.92
N ALA A 127 5.31 22.97 -11.64
CA ALA A 127 4.21 22.01 -11.54
C ALA A 127 4.68 20.59 -11.91
N ALA A 128 5.46 20.44 -12.98
CA ALA A 128 6.05 19.17 -13.39
C ALA A 128 7.02 18.62 -12.32
N LEU A 129 7.80 19.48 -11.67
CA LEU A 129 8.70 19.08 -10.58
C LEU A 129 7.92 18.52 -9.37
N SER A 130 6.82 19.19 -8.97
CA SER A 130 5.92 18.69 -7.93
C SER A 130 5.24 17.37 -8.34
N GLY A 131 4.87 17.25 -9.62
CA GLY A 131 4.40 16.00 -10.24
C GLY A 131 5.37 14.85 -10.04
N TRP A 132 6.63 15.06 -10.44
CA TRP A 132 7.69 14.08 -10.30
C TRP A 132 7.92 13.67 -8.84
N GLY A 133 7.84 14.64 -7.92
CA GLY A 133 7.89 14.38 -6.49
C GLY A 133 6.79 13.46 -5.97
N THR A 134 5.54 13.71 -6.38
CA THR A 134 4.41 12.83 -6.06
C THR A 134 4.61 11.43 -6.63
N PHE A 135 5.09 11.30 -7.87
CA PHE A 135 5.35 10.00 -8.50
C PHE A 135 6.44 9.21 -7.78
N LEU A 136 7.58 9.84 -7.46
CA LEU A 136 8.66 9.21 -6.69
C LEU A 136 8.21 8.84 -5.27
N GLY A 137 7.39 9.69 -4.65
CA GLY A 137 6.75 9.38 -3.37
C GLY A 137 5.92 8.09 -3.45
N LEU A 138 5.04 8.00 -4.44
CA LEU A 138 4.20 6.84 -4.69
C LEU A 138 5.03 5.57 -4.90
N LEU A 139 6.08 5.64 -5.72
CA LEU A 139 6.99 4.50 -5.95
C LEU A 139 7.70 4.07 -4.67
N ALA A 140 8.23 5.01 -3.88
CA ALA A 140 8.86 4.71 -2.60
C ALA A 140 7.87 4.02 -1.64
N GLY A 141 6.62 4.46 -1.61
CA GLY A 141 5.56 3.86 -0.82
C GLY A 141 5.21 2.44 -1.28
N ILE A 142 5.15 2.19 -2.60
CA ILE A 142 4.96 0.83 -3.13
C ILE A 142 6.11 -0.09 -2.70
N MET A 143 7.36 0.36 -2.85
CA MET A 143 8.53 -0.45 -2.48
C MET A 143 8.55 -0.79 -0.98
N ALA A 144 8.24 0.18 -0.12
CA ALA A 144 8.16 -0.05 1.33
C ALA A 144 7.07 -1.08 1.68
N ARG A 145 5.91 -0.98 1.04
CA ARG A 145 4.79 -1.92 1.26
C ARG A 145 5.10 -3.31 0.74
N LEU A 146 5.69 -3.44 -0.45
CA LEU A 146 6.14 -4.72 -0.98
C LEU A 146 7.14 -5.41 -0.06
N ALA A 147 8.09 -4.66 0.51
CA ALA A 147 9.06 -5.20 1.46
C ALA A 147 8.36 -5.74 2.72
N ILE A 148 7.46 -4.95 3.32
CA ILE A 148 6.71 -5.39 4.52
C ILE A 148 5.82 -6.60 4.19
N ALA A 149 5.08 -6.56 3.10
CA ALA A 149 4.22 -7.66 2.66
C ALA A 149 5.02 -8.96 2.43
N SER A 150 6.20 -8.84 1.82
CA SER A 150 7.10 -9.99 1.59
C SER A 150 7.65 -10.54 2.89
N ILE A 151 8.08 -9.67 3.83
CA ILE A 151 8.51 -10.09 5.17
C ILE A 151 7.39 -10.85 5.88
N MET A 152 6.17 -10.31 5.85
CA MET A 152 5.00 -10.95 6.45
C MET A 152 4.72 -12.32 5.82
N PHE A 153 4.71 -12.40 4.49
CA PHE A 153 4.48 -13.64 3.76
C PHE A 153 5.54 -14.71 4.09
N ILE A 154 6.83 -14.35 4.03
CA ILE A 154 7.94 -15.25 4.34
C ILE A 154 7.90 -15.68 5.81
N ALA A 155 7.64 -14.76 6.73
CA ALA A 155 7.54 -15.07 8.16
C ALA A 155 6.43 -16.08 8.45
N PHE A 156 5.29 -16.00 7.74
CA PHE A 156 4.22 -16.99 7.86
C PHE A 156 4.65 -18.35 7.35
N LEU A 157 5.32 -18.43 6.20
CA LEU A 157 5.84 -19.70 5.69
C LEU A 157 6.85 -20.33 6.65
N ILE A 158 7.79 -19.54 7.19
CA ILE A 158 8.77 -20.03 8.17
C ILE A 158 8.09 -20.51 9.45
N LYS A 159 7.02 -19.86 9.90
CA LYS A 159 6.31 -20.26 11.12
C LYS A 159 5.50 -21.55 10.93
N LEU A 160 5.11 -21.84 9.69
CA LEU A 160 4.25 -22.95 9.31
C LEU A 160 5.02 -24.27 9.09
N PHE A 161 6.25 -24.20 8.56
CA PHE A 161 7.11 -25.35 8.25
C PHE A 161 8.20 -25.56 9.31
#